data_AF-A0A2N2UXN7-F1
#
_entry.id   AF-A0A2N2UXN7-F1
#
_cell.length_a   1.000
_cell.length_b   1.000
_cell.length_c   1.000
_cell.angle_alpha   90.00
_cell.angle_beta   90.00
_cell.angle_gamma   90.00
#
_symmetry.space_group_name_H-M   'P 1'
#
loop_
_entity.id
_entity.type
_entity.pdbx_description
1 polymer ?
#
loop_
_entity_poly.entity_id
_entity_poly.type
_entity_poly.pdbx_seq_one_letter_code
_entity_poly.pdbx_strand_id
1 'polypeptide(L)' 'MLTALLFGSTGVGVLVLLARAMQLPALVDVALTLALLAAITGIAFARRAWHAGSRDE' A
#
# COMPACT_ATOMS: atom_id res chain seq x y z
N MET A 1 10.81 -4.51 -2.16
CA MET A 1 9.67 -3.69 -2.62
C MET A 1 8.39 -4.52 -2.79
N LEU A 2 8.39 -5.64 -3.52
CA LEU A 2 7.21 -6.50 -3.65
C LEU A 2 6.69 -7.04 -2.31
N THR A 3 7.58 -7.45 -1.40
CA THR A 3 7.22 -7.85 -0.03
C THR A 3 6.52 -6.73 0.75
N ALA A 4 6.99 -5.49 0.60
CA ALA A 4 6.37 -4.32 1.24
C ALA A 4 4.98 -4.00 0.65
N LEU A 5 4.81 -4.11 -0.68
CA LEU A 5 3.51 -3.92 -1.33
C LEU A 5 2.52 -5.03 -0.98
N LEU A 6 2.99 -6.28 -0.88
CA LEU A 6 2.18 -7.40 -0.42
C LEU A 6 1.71 -7.20 1.03
N PHE A 7 2.61 -6.73 1.90
CA PHE A 7 2.25 -6.40 3.28
C PHE A 7 1.22 -5.25 3.31
N GLY A 8 1.40 -4.22 2.47
CA GLY A 8 0.46 -3.11 2.34
C GLY A 8 -0.94 -3.55 1.89
N SER A 9 -1.06 -4.34 0.83
CA SER A 9 -2.35 -4.82 0.33
C SER A 9 -3.02 -5.83 1.29
N THR A 10 -2.23 -6.68 1.94
CA THR A 10 -2.73 -7.62 2.97
C THR A 10 -3.25 -6.87 4.18
N GLY A 11 -2.52 -5.86 4.66
CA GLY A 11 -2.95 -5.01 5.78
C GLY A 11 -4.26 -4.28 5.48
N VAL A 12 -4.43 -3.76 4.26
CA VAL A 12 -5.71 -3.17 3.80
C VAL A 12 -6.84 -4.19 3.87
N GLY A 13 -6.63 -5.42 3.37
CA GLY A 13 -7.63 -6.49 3.43
C GLY A 13 -8.03 -6.84 4.87
N VAL A 14 -7.06 -6.91 5.77
CA VAL A 14 -7.30 -7.14 7.21
C VAL A 14 -8.15 -6.03 7.82
N LEU A 15 -7.88 -4.75 7.50
CA LEU A 15 -8.67 -3.63 8.00
C LEU A 15 -10.12 -3.65 7.50
N VAL A 16 -10.35 -4.04 6.23
CA VAL A 16 -11.71 -4.18 5.68
C VAL A 16 -12.47 -5.32 6.37
N LEU A 17 -11.81 -6.46 6.62
CA LEU A 17 -12.42 -7.56 7.38
C LEU A 17 -12.76 -7.13 8.81
N LEU A 18 -11.85 -6.39 9.46
CA LEU A 18 -12.05 -5.89 10.81
C LEU A 18 -13.17 -4.84 10.89
N ALA A 19 -13.29 -3.97 9.89
CA ALA A 19 -14.40 -3.01 9.76
C ALA A 19 -15.76 -3.73 9.77
N ARG A 20 -15.86 -4.85 9.04
CA ARG A 20 -17.06 -5.69 9.00
C ARG A 20 -17.29 -6.40 10.33
N ALA A 21 -16.25 -7.00 10.91
CA ALA A 21 -16.35 -7.72 12.18
C ALA A 21 -16.79 -6.82 13.34
N MET A 22 -16.31 -5.57 13.39
CA MET A 22 -16.59 -4.62 14.47
C MET A 22 -17.78 -3.68 14.19
N GLN A 23 -18.40 -3.76 13.00
CA GLN A 23 -19.45 -2.82 12.56
C GLN A 23 -18.98 -1.35 12.60
N LEU A 24 -17.70 -1.11 12.27
CA LEU A 24 -17.08 0.21 12.27
C LEU A 24 -16.80 0.66 10.84
N PRO A 25 -17.75 1.34 10.16
CA PRO A 25 -17.57 1.73 8.77
C PRO A 25 -16.37 2.66 8.55
N ALA A 26 -16.00 3.46 9.55
CA ALA A 26 -14.83 4.35 9.50
C ALA A 26 -13.49 3.62 9.27
N LEU A 27 -13.38 2.32 9.61
CA LEU A 27 -12.18 1.54 9.29
C LEU A 27 -12.01 1.34 7.78
N VAL A 28 -13.09 1.38 7.00
CA VAL A 28 -13.02 1.29 5.54
C VAL A 28 -12.33 2.53 4.97
N ASP A 29 -12.64 3.72 5.49
CA ASP A 29 -12.00 4.97 5.05
C ASP A 29 -10.48 4.95 5.31
N VAL A 30 -10.07 4.43 6.47
CA VAL A 30 -8.65 4.21 6.81
C VAL A 30 -8.02 3.20 5.87
N ALA A 31 -8.69 2.08 5.59
CA ALA A 31 -8.20 1.06 4.67
C ALA A 31 -7.99 1.61 3.26
N LEU A 32 -8.93 2.40 2.75
CA LEU A 32 -8.85 3.03 1.43
C LEU A 32 -7.71 4.06 1.36
N THR A 33 -7.51 4.85 2.43
CA THR A 33 -6.40 5.80 2.52
C THR A 33 -5.05 5.07 2.49
N LEU A 34 -4.91 3.99 3.26
CA LEU A 34 -3.70 3.18 3.26
C LEU A 34 -3.47 2.47 1.92
N ALA A 35 -4.52 2.04 1.22
CA ALA A 35 -4.42 1.45 -0.11
C ALA A 35 -3.84 2.44 -1.14
N LEU A 36 -4.31 3.68 -1.11
CA LEU A 36 -3.78 4.78 -1.93
C LEU A 36 -2.30 5.04 -1.61
N LEU A 37 -1.94 5.14 -0.33
CA LEU A 37 -0.55 5.35 0.08
C LEU A 37 0.36 4.18 -0.33
N ALA A 38 -0.11 2.94 -0.24
CA ALA A 38 0.63 1.76 -0.69
C ALA A 38 0.91 1.82 -2.20
N ALA A 39 -0.09 2.18 -3.01
CA ALA A 39 0.06 2.36 -4.45
C ALA A 39 1.07 3.47 -4.79
N ILE A 40 0.95 4.63 -4.14
CA ILE A 40 1.87 5.76 -4.34
C ILE A 40 3.30 5.38 -3.96
N THR A 41 3.49 4.70 -2.83
CA THR A 41 4.79 4.22 -2.38
C THR A 41 5.39 3.23 -3.38
N GLY A 42 4.56 2.33 -3.93
CA GLY A 42 4.96 1.42 -5.00
C GLY A 42 5.48 2.15 -6.23
N ILE A 43 4.73 3.13 -6.71
CA ILE A 43 5.12 3.95 -7.87
C ILE A 43 6.41 4.74 -7.58
N ALA A 44 6.51 5.36 -6.41
CA ALA A 44 7.67 6.15 -6.00
C ALA A 44 8.95 5.30 -5.97
N PHE A 45 8.87 4.09 -5.41
CA PHE A 45 10.00 3.16 -5.37
C PHE A 45 10.35 2.61 -6.76
N ALA A 46 9.36 2.26 -7.60
CA ALA A 46 9.61 1.82 -8.97
C ALA A 46 10.39 2.89 -9.76
N ARG A 47 9.94 4.15 -9.68
CA ARG A 47 10.59 5.27 -10.34
C ARG A 47 12.00 5.54 -9.79
N ARG A 48 12.18 5.45 -8.47
CA ARG A 48 13.51 5.59 -7.85
C ARG A 48 14.48 4.52 -8.33
N ALA A 49 14.04 3.26 -8.39
CA ALA A 49 14.87 2.14 -8.83
C ALA A 49 15.32 2.31 -10.29
N TRP A 50 14.42 2.77 -11.17
CA TRP A 50 14.75 3.07 -12.57
C TRP A 50 15.84 4.15 -12.68
N HIS A 51 15.68 5.28 -11.98
CA HIS A 51 16.67 6.38 -12.00
C HIS A 51 17.99 6.06 -11.29
N ALA A 52 18.06 4.98 -10.50
CA ALA A 52 19.31 4.53 -9.92
C ALA A 52 20.13 3.78 -10.97
N GLY A 53 19.52 2.85 -11.72
CA GLY A 53 20.20 2.08 -12.76
C GLY A 53 20.71 2.92 -13.93
N SER A 54 19.99 3.98 -14.30
CA SER A 54 20.36 4.85 -15.43
C SER A 54 21.44 5.91 -15.11
N ARG A 55 22.02 5.92 -13.90
CA ARG A 55 23.11 6.84 -13.51
C ARG A 55 24.48 6.17 -13.45
N ASP A 56 24.50 4.86 -13.57
CA ASP A 56 25.72 4.04 -13.56
C ASP A 56 26.18 3.67 -15.00
N GLU A 57 25.53 4.23 -16.03
CA GLU A 57 25.91 4.20 -17.46
C GLU A 57 26.43 5.58 -17.91
#